data_AF-A0A1I7U8C2-F1
#
_entry.id   AF-A0A1I7U8C2-F1
#
_cell.length_a   1.000
_cell.length_b   1.000
_cell.length_c   1.000
_cell.angle_alpha   90.00
_cell.angle_beta   90.00
_cell.angle_gamma   90.00
#
_symmetry.space_group_name_H-M   'P 1'
#
loop_
_entity.id
_entity.type
_entity.pdbx_description
1 polymer ?
#
loop_
_entity_poly.entity_id
_entity_poly.type
_entity_poly.pdbx_seq_one_letter_code
_entity_poly.pdbx_strand_id
1 'polypeptide(L)'
;MNTVVFIIGVLTFVLMVSSMPNPPSFPIKEICAAYGEKCVNKLNRQDCPERIIECEKYANQGIRTTWSFCMFSNNYDLAACHERIQIDFQIIQSWISKDQFKYLPE
;
A
#
# COMPACT_ATOMS: atom_id res chain seq x y z
N MET A 1 -36.18 -7.92 9.81
CA MET A 1 -35.10 -7.82 8.81
C MET A 1 -34.45 -9.19 8.72
N ASN A 2 -34.64 -9.91 7.61
CA ASN A 2 -34.45 -11.36 7.53
C ASN A 2 -32.98 -11.77 7.64
N THR A 3 -32.64 -12.66 8.58
CA THR A 3 -31.31 -13.28 8.73
C THR A 3 -30.79 -13.86 7.42
N VAL A 4 -31.69 -14.40 6.58
CA VAL A 4 -31.38 -14.90 5.24
C VAL A 4 -30.83 -13.80 4.32
N VAL A 5 -31.41 -12.60 4.35
CA VAL A 5 -30.95 -11.46 3.54
C VAL A 5 -29.58 -10.99 4.02
N PHE A 6 -29.36 -10.97 5.34
CA PHE A 6 -28.06 -10.64 5.92
C PHE A 6 -26.98 -11.65 5.51
N ILE A 7 -27.25 -12.95 5.60
CA ILE A 7 -26.32 -14.01 5.21
C ILE A 7 -25.99 -13.92 3.71
N ILE A 8 -26.99 -13.72 2.85
CA ILE A 8 -26.77 -13.55 1.40
C ILE A 8 -25.91 -12.31 1.14
N GLY A 9 -26.18 -11.18 1.80
CA GLY A 9 -25.39 -9.96 1.66
C GLY A 9 -23.93 -10.11 2.10
N VAL A 10 -23.67 -10.84 3.18
CA VAL A 10 -22.31 -11.13 3.64
C VAL A 10 -21.58 -12.05 2.66
N LEU A 11 -22.24 -13.11 2.16
CA LEU A 11 -21.66 -14.04 1.18
C LEU A 11 -21.30 -13.34 -0.14
N THR A 12 -22.19 -12.50 -0.67
CA THR A 12 -21.91 -11.75 -1.90
C THR A 12 -20.78 -10.76 -1.71
N PHE A 13 -20.69 -10.10 -0.55
CA PHE A 13 -19.57 -9.22 -0.22
C PHE A 13 -18.25 -9.99 -0.15
N VAL A 14 -18.20 -11.13 0.54
CA VAL A 14 -16.98 -11.95 0.64
C VAL A 14 -16.52 -12.44 -0.74
N LEU A 15 -17.45 -12.83 -1.63
CA LEU A 15 -17.13 -13.25 -2.99
C LEU A 15 -16.62 -12.09 -3.87
N MET A 16 -17.16 -10.88 -3.68
CA MET A 16 -16.64 -9.69 -4.38
C MET A 16 -15.21 -9.35 -3.94
N VAL A 17 -14.92 -9.43 -2.65
CA VAL A 17 -13.57 -9.12 -2.14
C VAL A 17 -12.55 -10.19 -2.57
N SER A 18 -12.93 -11.47 -2.61
CA SER A 18 -12.03 -12.56 -3.01
C SER A 18 -11.78 -12.65 -4.51
N SER A 19 -12.66 -12.08 -5.33
CA SER A 19 -12.47 -11.98 -6.79
C SER A 19 -11.77 -10.71 -7.24
N MET A 20 -11.44 -9.79 -6.31
CA MET A 20 -10.72 -8.58 -6.66
C MET A 20 -9.30 -8.92 -7.15
N PRO A 21 -8.90 -8.43 -8.34
CA PRO A 21 -7.56 -8.67 -8.85
C PRO A 21 -6.52 -8.05 -7.92
N ASN A 22 -5.35 -8.71 -7.85
CA ASN A 22 -4.24 -8.21 -7.06
C ASN A 22 -3.68 -6.90 -7.66
N PRO A 23 -3.17 -5.98 -6.83
CA PRO A 23 -2.44 -4.82 -7.32
C PRO A 23 -1.19 -5.25 -8.11
N PRO A 24 -0.71 -4.42 -9.05
CA PRO A 24 0.60 -4.62 -9.65
C PRO A 24 1.70 -4.67 -8.59
N SER A 25 2.74 -5.46 -8.87
CA SER A 25 3.94 -5.51 -8.05
C SER A 25 4.80 -4.27 -8.26
N PHE A 26 5.23 -3.63 -7.17
CA PHE A 26 6.16 -2.51 -7.18
C PHE A 26 7.47 -2.87 -6.49
N PRO A 27 8.61 -2.28 -6.88
CA PRO A 27 9.92 -2.54 -6.29
C PRO A 27 10.09 -1.82 -4.94
N ILE A 28 9.15 -2.04 -4.01
CA ILE A 28 9.12 -1.40 -2.68
C ILE A 28 10.33 -1.84 -1.85
N LYS A 29 10.66 -3.13 -1.92
CA LYS A 29 11.77 -3.71 -1.16
C LYS A 29 13.10 -3.08 -1.53
N GLU A 30 13.34 -2.86 -2.82
CA GLU A 30 14.54 -2.22 -3.35
C GLU A 30 14.62 -0.76 -2.89
N ILE A 31 13.51 -0.02 -2.93
CA ILE A 31 13.46 1.38 -2.49
C ILE A 31 13.68 1.50 -0.98
N CYS A 32 13.08 0.62 -0.18
CA CYS A 32 13.26 0.61 1.27
C CYS A 32 14.67 0.16 1.70
N ALA A 33 15.30 -0.76 0.95
CA ALA A 33 16.70 -1.12 1.17
C ALA A 33 17.63 0.07 0.90
N ALA A 34 17.44 0.80 -0.20
CA ALA A 34 18.20 2.02 -0.51
C ALA A 34 17.99 3.12 0.56
N TYR A 35 16.78 3.23 1.10
CA TYR A 35 16.51 4.09 2.25
C TYR A 35 17.27 3.66 3.50
N GLY A 36 17.34 2.35 3.78
CA GLY A 36 18.15 1.77 4.85
C GLY A 36 19.62 2.16 4.78
N GLU A 37 20.23 2.03 3.61
CA GLU A 37 21.63 2.45 3.39
C GLU A 37 21.81 3.96 3.65
N LYS A 38 20.85 4.79 3.20
CA LYS A 38 20.86 6.23 3.44
C LYS A 38 20.70 6.54 4.95
N CYS A 39 19.86 5.79 5.65
CA CYS A 39 19.65 5.93 7.08
C CYS A 39 20.94 5.72 7.87
N VAL A 40 21.66 4.62 7.58
CA VAL A 40 22.94 4.31 8.24
C VAL A 40 24.01 5.34 7.87
N ASN A 41 24.20 5.58 6.58
CA ASN A 41 25.37 6.32 6.10
C ASN A 41 25.21 7.85 6.15
N LYS A 42 23.98 8.38 6.03
CA LYS A 42 23.73 9.83 5.97
C LYS A 42 22.99 10.38 7.18
N LEU A 43 22.08 9.61 7.76
CA LEU A 43 21.29 10.05 8.92
C LEU A 43 21.89 9.59 10.25
N ASN A 44 22.82 8.62 10.23
CA ASN A 44 23.52 8.05 11.38
C ASN A 44 22.57 7.66 12.53
N ARG A 45 21.43 7.04 12.19
CA ARG A 45 20.45 6.60 13.19
C ARG A 45 20.69 5.15 13.60
N GLN A 46 20.33 4.83 14.84
CA GLN A 46 20.42 3.46 15.37
C GLN A 46 19.18 2.61 15.05
N ASP A 47 18.04 3.24 14.73
CA ASP A 47 16.75 2.60 14.41
C ASP A 47 16.61 2.17 12.94
N CYS A 48 17.69 2.21 12.15
CA CYS A 48 17.61 1.94 10.70
C CYS A 48 17.02 0.56 10.32
N PRO A 49 17.31 -0.56 11.02
CA PRO A 49 16.67 -1.84 10.71
C PRO A 49 15.15 -1.81 10.87
N GLU A 50 14.65 -1.19 11.95
CA GLU A 50 13.22 -1.03 12.22
C GLU A 50 12.57 -0.15 11.17
N ARG A 51 13.24 0.94 10.78
CA ARG A 51 12.81 1.86 9.72
C ARG A 51 12.66 1.21 8.34
N ILE A 52 13.51 0.23 8.01
CA ILE A 52 13.39 -0.51 6.75
C ILE A 52 12.13 -1.38 6.77
N ILE A 53 11.88 -2.08 7.87
CA ILE A 53 10.68 -2.92 8.06
C ILE A 53 9.42 -2.06 8.01
N GLU A 54 9.43 -0.92 8.69
CA GLU A 54 8.34 0.06 8.66
C GLU A 54 8.10 0.59 7.25
N CYS A 55 9.16 1.00 6.54
CA CYS A 55 9.06 1.47 5.15
C CYS A 55 8.33 0.44 4.28
N GLU A 56 8.74 -0.83 4.34
CA GLU A 56 8.10 -1.89 3.57
C GLU A 56 6.63 -2.07 3.96
N LYS A 57 6.33 -2.13 5.26
CA LYS A 57 4.96 -2.30 5.78
C LYS A 57 4.04 -1.18 5.28
N TYR A 58 4.42 0.07 5.49
CA TYR A 58 3.58 1.22 5.15
C TYR A 58 3.50 1.47 3.64
N ALA A 59 4.57 1.28 2.88
CA ALA A 59 4.52 1.40 1.43
C ALA A 59 3.60 0.33 0.81
N ASN A 60 3.72 -0.94 1.25
CA ASN A 60 2.83 -2.01 0.80
C ASN A 60 1.37 -1.75 1.20
N GLN A 61 1.14 -1.26 2.42
CA GLN A 61 -0.20 -0.92 2.89
C GLN A 61 -0.79 0.25 2.11
N GLY A 62 -0.01 1.29 1.80
CA GLY A 62 -0.42 2.41 0.98
C GLY A 62 -0.87 1.95 -0.40
N ILE A 63 -0.05 1.13 -1.07
CA ILE A 63 -0.39 0.56 -2.38
C ILE A 63 -1.67 -0.28 -2.32
N ARG A 64 -1.79 -1.20 -1.35
CA ARG A 64 -3.01 -2.00 -1.20
C ARG A 64 -4.25 -1.15 -0.95
N THR A 65 -4.13 -0.12 -0.12
CA THR A 65 -5.25 0.77 0.21
C THR A 65 -5.72 1.54 -1.01
N THR A 66 -4.81 2.19 -1.74
CA THR A 66 -5.15 2.91 -2.97
C THR A 66 -5.77 1.99 -4.00
N TRP A 67 -5.22 0.78 -4.18
CA TRP A 67 -5.75 -0.19 -5.13
C TRP A 67 -7.18 -0.57 -4.80
N SER A 68 -7.42 -1.04 -3.57
CA SER A 68 -8.75 -1.47 -3.13
C SER A 68 -9.77 -0.33 -3.21
N PHE A 69 -9.38 0.88 -2.78
CA PHE A 69 -10.24 2.06 -2.85
C PHE A 69 -10.58 2.42 -4.31
N CYS A 70 -9.58 2.45 -5.19
CA CYS A 70 -9.79 2.75 -6.59
C CYS A 70 -10.71 1.73 -7.26
N MET A 71 -10.44 0.43 -7.06
CA MET A 71 -11.24 -0.65 -7.65
C MET A 71 -12.70 -0.56 -7.21
N PHE A 72 -12.95 -0.22 -5.95
CA PHE A 72 -14.29 -0.02 -5.43
C PHE A 72 -14.95 1.26 -6.01
N SER A 73 -14.24 2.38 -6.04
CA SER A 73 -14.80 3.67 -6.50
C SER A 73 -14.98 3.78 -8.02
N ASN A 74 -14.25 2.99 -8.81
CA ASN A 74 -14.25 3.07 -10.28
C ASN A 74 -14.83 1.82 -10.94
N ASN A 75 -15.76 1.11 -10.28
CA ASN A 75 -16.45 -0.06 -10.84
C ASN A 75 -15.48 -1.11 -11.42
N TYR A 76 -14.37 -1.38 -10.74
CA TYR A 76 -13.35 -2.34 -11.14
C TYR A 76 -12.62 -2.01 -12.46
N ASP A 77 -12.54 -0.73 -12.85
CA ASP A 77 -11.72 -0.29 -13.99
C ASP A 77 -10.21 -0.50 -13.71
N LEU A 78 -9.67 -1.58 -14.28
CA LEU A 78 -8.27 -1.96 -14.11
C LEU A 78 -7.28 -0.98 -14.70
N ALA A 79 -7.63 -0.31 -15.80
CA ALA A 79 -6.73 0.61 -16.48
C ALA A 79 -6.59 1.89 -15.67
N ALA A 80 -7.72 2.47 -15.27
CA ALA A 80 -7.75 3.66 -14.41
C ALA A 80 -7.04 3.40 -13.07
N CYS A 81 -7.27 2.23 -12.47
CA CYS A 81 -6.64 1.90 -11.20
C CYS A 81 -5.16 1.54 -11.31
N HIS A 82 -4.69 0.99 -12.44
CA HIS A 82 -3.26 0.85 -12.73
C HIS A 82 -2.57 2.21 -12.84
N GLU A 83 -3.15 3.15 -13.56
CA GLU A 83 -2.58 4.49 -13.70
C GLU A 83 -2.53 5.19 -12.34
N ARG A 84 -3.61 5.10 -11.57
CA ARG A 84 -3.66 5.72 -10.25
C ARG A 84 -2.62 5.17 -9.30
N ILE A 85 -2.47 3.84 -9.25
CA ILE A 85 -1.53 3.20 -8.33
C ILE A 85 -0.07 3.48 -8.72
N GLN A 86 0.22 3.67 -10.01
CA GLN A 86 1.53 4.13 -10.47
C GLN A 86 1.86 5.54 -9.98
N ILE A 87 0.90 6.47 -10.01
CA ILE A 87 1.07 7.83 -9.48
C ILE A 87 1.34 7.79 -7.98
N ASP A 88 0.53 7.05 -7.22
CA ASP A 88 0.70 6.93 -5.76
C ASP A 88 2.04 6.26 -5.40
N PHE A 89 2.50 5.29 -6.18
CA PHE A 89 3.83 4.70 -6.02
C PHE A 89 4.95 5.73 -6.21
N GLN A 90 4.87 6.60 -7.23
CA GLN A 90 5.86 7.67 -7.43
C GLN A 90 5.88 8.67 -6.26
N ILE A 91 4.71 8.96 -5.66
CA ILE A 91 4.61 9.81 -4.47
C ILE A 91 5.29 9.12 -3.29
N ILE A 92 4.99 7.85 -3.03
CA ILE A 92 5.61 7.05 -1.96
C ILE A 92 7.14 7.02 -2.13
N GLN A 93 7.62 6.72 -3.34
CA GLN A 93 9.05 6.71 -3.66
C GLN A 93 9.70 8.07 -3.36
N SER A 94 9.07 9.16 -3.78
CA SER A 94 9.53 10.53 -3.51
C SER A 94 9.60 10.81 -2.00
N TRP A 95 8.60 10.39 -1.23
CA TRP A 95 8.55 10.60 0.22
C TRP A 95 9.64 9.83 0.95
N ILE A 96 9.84 8.56 0.60
CA ILE A 96 10.93 7.73 1.12
C ILE A 96 12.28 8.37 0.79
N SER A 97 12.49 8.77 -0.47
CA SER A 97 13.75 9.38 -0.92
C SER A 97 14.10 10.67 -0.16
N LYS A 98 13.09 11.44 0.26
CA LYS A 98 13.23 12.72 0.97
C LYS A 98 13.29 12.58 2.49
N ASP A 99 13.22 11.36 3.04
CA ASP A 99 13.05 11.12 4.48
C ASP A 99 11.84 11.89 5.06
N GLN A 100 10.81 12.12 4.23
CA GLN A 100 9.56 12.79 4.63
C GLN A 100 8.47 11.79 5.03
N PHE A 101 8.80 10.51 5.02
CA PHE A 101 7.97 9.48 5.57
C PHE A 101 7.92 9.66 7.10
N LYS A 102 6.96 10.45 7.57
CA LYS A 102 6.71 10.66 9.00
C LYS A 102 5.85 9.50 9.49
N TYR A 103 6.48 8.59 10.20
CA TYR A 103 5.82 7.47 10.86
C TYR A 103 5.05 8.03 12.07
N LEU A 104 3.72 7.86 12.08
CA LEU A 104 2.92 8.15 13.28
C LEU A 104 3.34 7.14 14.35
N PRO A 105 3.66 7.56 15.59
CA PRO A 105 3.86 6.61 16.68
C PRO A 105 2.56 5.81 16.90
N GLU A 106 2.71 4.51 17.14
CA GLU A 106 1.60 3.60 17.51
C GLU A 106 0.86 4.04 18.77
#